data_AF-B9SAS8-F1
#
_entry.id   AF-B9SAS8-F1
#
_cell.length_a   1.000
_cell.length_b   1.000
_cell.length_c   1.000
_cell.angle_alpha   90.00
_cell.angle_beta   90.00
_cell.angle_gamma   90.00
#
_symmetry.space_group_name_H-M   'P 1'
#
loop_
_entity.id
_entity.type
_entity.pdbx_description
1 polymer ?
#
loop_
_entity_poly.entity_id
_entity_poly.type
_entity_poly.pdbx_seq_one_letter_code
_entity_poly.pdbx_strand_id
1 'polypeptide(L)'
;MLFYEDPLYSHYSRLRCELAPLEVDSEEFSLIAKYMKNTHAKTQSQYTVDIIQIFKVSRKDESQRFRKFFSATNRMLLWHGSRLTNWTGILSQGCSWVGPVHYAISELEPQPV
;
A
#
# COMPACT_ATOMS: atom_id res chain seq x y z
N MET A 1 -0.21 -24.88 -30.20
CA MET A 1 -1.11 -23.90 -29.55
C MET A 1 -0.21 -22.85 -28.93
N LEU A 2 0.00 -21.72 -29.63
CA LEU A 2 0.85 -20.66 -29.12
C LEU A 2 0.08 -19.95 -28.01
N PHE A 3 0.53 -20.10 -26.76
CA PHE A 3 0.08 -19.26 -25.66
C PHE A 3 0.53 -17.83 -26.00
N TYR A 4 -0.39 -17.03 -26.52
CA TYR A 4 -0.19 -15.60 -26.60
C TYR A 4 -0.21 -15.12 -25.14
N GLU A 5 0.97 -14.96 -24.55
CA GLU A 5 1.04 -14.35 -23.22
C GLU A 5 0.48 -12.94 -23.34
N ASP A 6 -0.58 -12.69 -22.58
CA ASP A 6 -1.16 -11.36 -22.48
C ASP A 6 -0.05 -10.36 -22.08
N PRO A 7 0.21 -9.33 -22.89
CA PRO A 7 1.19 -8.29 -22.56
C PRO A 7 0.97 -7.70 -21.15
N LEU A 8 -0.28 -7.59 -20.71
CA LEU A 8 -0.63 -7.14 -19.37
C LEU A 8 -0.09 -8.10 -18.29
N TYR A 9 -0.26 -9.41 -18.50
CA TYR A 9 0.27 -10.43 -17.60
C TYR A 9 1.81 -10.44 -17.60
N SER A 10 2.44 -10.19 -18.75
CA SER A 10 3.91 -10.00 -18.82
C SER A 10 4.37 -8.79 -18.00
N HIS A 11 3.63 -7.68 -18.00
CA HIS A 11 3.96 -6.53 -17.17
C HIS A 11 3.70 -6.78 -15.68
N TYR A 12 2.61 -7.44 -15.33
CA TYR A 12 2.28 -7.82 -13.96
C TYR A 12 3.33 -8.77 -13.37
N SER A 13 3.71 -9.81 -14.10
CA SER A 13 4.72 -10.78 -13.64
C SER A 13 6.09 -10.15 -13.36
N ARG A 14 6.46 -9.07 -14.06
CA ARG A 14 7.67 -8.28 -13.80
C ARG A 14 7.64 -7.55 -12.46
N LEU A 15 6.46 -7.25 -11.92
CA LEU A 15 6.33 -6.63 -10.59
C LEU A 15 6.71 -7.61 -9.47
N ARG A 16 6.70 -8.92 -9.72
CA ARG A 16 7.06 -9.96 -8.72
C ARG A 16 6.31 -9.79 -7.38
N CYS A 17 5.09 -9.26 -7.45
CA CYS A 17 4.19 -9.09 -6.33
C CYS A 17 2.84 -9.71 -6.66
N GLU A 18 2.13 -10.13 -5.63
CA GLU A 18 0.76 -10.57 -5.69
C GLU A 18 -0.14 -9.42 -5.29
N LEU A 19 -1.07 -9.04 -6.17
CA LEU A 19 -2.11 -8.05 -5.93
C LEU A 19 -3.46 -8.77 -5.90
N ALA A 20 -4.05 -8.89 -4.71
CA ALA A 20 -5.39 -9.44 -4.55
C ALA A 20 -6.37 -8.31 -4.22
N PRO A 21 -7.48 -8.16 -4.98
CA PRO A 21 -8.52 -7.20 -4.59
C PRO A 21 -9.08 -7.60 -3.21
N LEU A 22 -9.31 -6.61 -2.37
CA LEU A 22 -9.96 -6.83 -1.08
C LEU A 22 -11.48 -6.68 -1.26
N GLU A 23 -12.22 -7.67 -0.75
CA GLU A 23 -13.68 -7.66 -0.79
C GLU A 23 -14.25 -6.51 0.04
N VAL A 24 -15.25 -5.82 -0.51
CA VAL A 24 -15.81 -4.58 0.06
C VAL A 24 -16.57 -4.84 1.36
N ASP A 25 -17.13 -6.02 1.52
CA ASP A 25 -17.86 -6.47 2.70
C ASP A 25 -16.95 -7.05 3.80
N SER A 26 -15.64 -7.11 3.57
CA SER A 26 -14.69 -7.63 4.55
C SER A 26 -14.47 -6.70 5.75
N GLU A 27 -14.17 -7.30 6.91
CA GLU A 27 -13.78 -6.56 8.11
C GLU A 27 -12.51 -5.73 7.88
N GLU A 28 -11.54 -6.27 7.13
CA GLU A 28 -10.31 -5.56 6.73
C GLU A 28 -10.65 -4.28 5.95
N PHE A 29 -11.59 -4.34 5.00
CA PHE A 29 -12.02 -3.18 4.22
C PHE A 29 -12.64 -2.12 5.13
N SER A 30 -13.56 -2.53 6.01
CA SER A 30 -14.23 -1.64 6.95
C SER A 30 -13.24 -0.95 7.90
N LEU A 31 -12.21 -1.66 8.35
CA LEU A 31 -11.15 -1.12 9.21
C LEU A 31 -10.31 -0.08 8.47
N ILE A 32 -9.90 -0.35 7.23
CA ILE A 32 -9.12 0.60 6.41
C ILE A 32 -9.97 1.84 6.08
N ALA A 33 -11.24 1.65 5.72
CA ALA A 33 -12.16 2.74 5.44
C ALA A 33 -12.38 3.64 6.67
N LYS A 34 -12.52 3.04 7.85
CA LYS A 34 -12.58 3.76 9.13
C LYS A 34 -11.26 4.48 9.41
N TYR A 35 -10.12 3.83 9.16
CA TYR A 35 -8.81 4.43 9.39
C TYR A 35 -8.59 5.66 8.50
N MET A 36 -8.97 5.59 7.23
CA MET A 36 -8.90 6.71 6.30
C MET A 36 -9.81 7.87 6.75
N LYS A 37 -11.07 7.58 7.13
CA LYS A 37 -12.01 8.61 7.62
C LYS A 37 -11.53 9.29 8.89
N ASN A 38 -10.94 8.53 9.82
CA ASN A 38 -10.44 9.06 11.08
C ASN A 38 -9.17 9.91 10.92
N THR A 39 -8.33 9.56 9.94
CA THR A 39 -7.06 10.27 9.69
C THR A 39 -7.22 11.44 8.73
N HIS A 40 -8.33 11.56 8.00
CA HIS A 40 -8.64 12.73 7.16
C HIS A 40 -8.79 13.99 8.04
N ALA A 41 -7.66 14.62 8.38
CA ALA A 41 -7.60 15.74 9.29
C ALA A 41 -8.48 16.90 8.81
N LYS A 42 -9.13 17.57 9.78
CA LYS A 42 -10.05 18.71 9.62
C LYS A 42 -9.50 19.91 8.82
N THR A 43 -8.21 19.90 8.47
CA THR A 43 -7.50 20.98 7.77
C THR A 43 -7.47 20.84 6.24
N GLN A 44 -7.91 19.71 5.67
CA GLN A 44 -7.95 19.47 4.21
C GLN A 44 -9.39 19.43 3.67
N SER A 45 -10.19 20.44 3.99
CA SER A 45 -11.59 20.55 3.52
C SER A 45 -11.75 20.83 2.01
N GLN A 46 -10.66 20.94 1.25
CA GLN A 46 -10.69 21.29 -0.17
C GLN A 46 -10.89 20.09 -1.11
N TYR A 47 -10.75 18.86 -0.62
CA TYR A 47 -10.99 17.66 -1.41
C TYR A 47 -11.57 16.52 -0.57
N THR A 48 -12.44 15.73 -1.18
CA THR A 48 -12.95 14.48 -0.63
C THR A 48 -12.16 13.33 -1.22
N VAL A 49 -11.69 12.41 -0.37
CA VAL A 49 -11.03 11.17 -0.80
C VAL A 49 -12.04 10.04 -0.72
N ASP A 50 -12.34 9.44 -1.87
CA ASP A 50 -13.18 8.25 -1.96
C ASP A 50 -12.31 7.02 -2.27
N ILE A 51 -12.59 5.92 -1.56
CA ILE A 51 -11.92 4.64 -1.80
C ILE A 51 -12.59 3.98 -3.01
N ILE A 52 -11.85 3.88 -4.11
CA ILE A 52 -12.32 3.19 -5.32
C ILE A 52 -12.07 1.69 -5.20
N GLN A 53 -10.85 1.30 -4.80
CA GLN A 53 -10.46 -0.10 -4.70
C GLN A 53 -9.33 -0.26 -3.68
N ILE A 54 -9.36 -1.34 -2.90
CA ILE A 54 -8.27 -1.74 -2.03
C ILE A 54 -7.66 -3.02 -2.59
N PHE A 55 -6.33 -3.07 -2.61
CA PHE A 55 -5.57 -4.25 -2.99
C PHE A 55 -4.68 -4.67 -1.84
N LYS A 56 -4.76 -5.95 -1.48
CA LYS A 56 -3.80 -6.61 -0.62
C LYS A 56 -2.57 -6.94 -1.45
N VAL A 57 -1.43 -6.38 -1.05
CA VAL A 57 -0.16 -6.57 -1.74
C VAL A 57 0.69 -7.54 -0.93
N SER A 58 1.16 -8.61 -1.56
CA SER A 58 2.12 -9.54 -0.98
C SER A 58 3.34 -9.62 -1.88
N ARG A 59 4.52 -9.30 -1.33
CA ARG A 59 5.78 -9.34 -2.06
C ARG A 59 6.61 -10.52 -1.59
N LYS A 60 7.28 -11.18 -2.54
CA LYS A 60 8.13 -12.32 -2.24
C LYS A 60 9.23 -11.93 -1.24
N ASP A 61 9.43 -12.76 -0.22
CA ASP A 61 10.43 -12.61 0.84
C ASP A 61 10.24 -11.41 1.80
N GLU A 62 9.26 -10.53 1.57
CA GLU A 62 9.01 -9.37 2.43
C GLU A 62 8.54 -9.79 3.84
N SER A 63 7.60 -10.72 3.92
CA SER A 63 7.14 -11.26 5.22
C SER A 63 8.26 -11.97 5.99
N GLN A 64 9.21 -12.59 5.29
CA GLN A 64 10.37 -13.22 5.93
C GLN A 64 11.35 -12.17 6.46
N ARG A 65 11.61 -11.10 5.70
CA ARG A 65 12.45 -9.97 6.12
C ARG A 65 11.83 -9.22 7.30
N PHE A 66 10.52 -8.99 7.23
CA PHE A 66 9.77 -8.31 8.29
C PHE A 66 9.69 -9.12 9.57
N ARG A 67 9.91 -10.45 9.50
CA ARG A 67 9.81 -11.34 10.66
C ARG A 67 10.68 -10.93 11.86
N LYS A 68 11.84 -10.34 11.58
CA LYS A 68 12.78 -9.85 12.59
C LYS A 68 12.21 -8.72 13.44
N PHE A 69 11.19 -8.02 12.95
CA PHE A 69 10.56 -6.88 13.61
C PHE A 69 9.22 -7.23 14.28
N PHE A 70 8.79 -8.50 14.26
CA PHE A 70 7.57 -8.89 14.97
C PHE A 70 7.68 -8.73 16.49
N SER A 71 8.87 -8.78 17.08
CA SER A 71 9.06 -8.52 18.51
C SER A 71 9.05 -7.03 18.87
N ALA A 72 8.96 -6.13 17.89
CA ALA A 72 8.87 -4.71 18.16
C ALA A 72 7.53 -4.39 18.86
N THR A 73 7.60 -3.67 19.98
CA THR A 73 6.45 -3.31 20.81
C THR A 73 5.59 -2.19 20.21
N ASN A 74 6.15 -1.38 19.31
CA ASN A 74 5.45 -0.27 18.68
C ASN A 74 5.28 -0.51 17.17
N ARG A 75 4.29 -1.33 16.80
CA ARG A 75 3.90 -1.56 15.41
C ARG A 75 2.69 -0.72 15.08
N MET A 76 2.81 0.07 14.02
CA MET A 76 1.78 1.01 13.61
C MET A 76 1.54 0.84 12.12
N LEU A 77 0.27 0.93 11.71
CA LEU A 77 -0.09 1.00 10.30
C LEU A 77 0.00 2.46 9.86
N LEU A 78 0.85 2.76 8.88
CA LEU A 78 1.09 4.13 8.41
C LEU A 78 0.65 4.28 6.96
N TRP A 79 0.21 5.49 6.62
CA TRP A 79 -0.08 5.86 5.24
C TRP A 79 1.19 6.30 4.53
N HIS A 80 1.40 5.80 3.31
CA HIS A 80 2.46 6.26 2.42
C HIS A 80 1.86 6.67 1.08
N GLY A 81 1.82 7.97 0.81
CA GLY A 81 1.45 8.52 -0.49
C GLY A 81 2.66 8.63 -1.41
N SER A 82 2.53 8.19 -2.66
CA SER A 82 3.54 8.37 -3.70
C SER A 82 2.91 8.62 -5.06
N ARG A 83 3.65 9.26 -5.98
CA ARG A 83 3.19 9.52 -7.36
C ARG A 83 2.94 8.21 -8.10
N LEU A 84 1.93 8.16 -8.98
CA LEU A 84 1.58 6.99 -9.79
C LEU A 84 2.78 6.35 -10.51
N THR A 85 3.68 7.16 -11.05
CA THR A 85 4.90 6.72 -11.74
C THR A 85 5.85 5.92 -10.87
N ASN A 86 5.82 6.12 -9.55
CA ASN A 86 6.75 5.49 -8.62
C ASN A 86 6.24 4.11 -8.15
N TRP A 87 4.94 3.83 -8.28
CA TRP A 87 4.33 2.60 -7.76
C TRP A 87 4.88 1.34 -8.43
N THR A 88 5.25 1.39 -9.71
CA THR A 88 5.90 0.25 -10.38
C THR A 88 7.24 -0.13 -9.73
N GLY A 89 8.02 0.87 -9.31
CA GLY A 89 9.25 0.67 -8.54
C GLY A 89 8.99 0.18 -7.13
N ILE A 90 8.02 0.78 -6.43
CA ILE A 90 7.65 0.41 -5.06
C ILE A 90 7.13 -1.03 -5.01
N LEU A 91 6.29 -1.46 -5.96
CA LEU A 91 5.76 -2.81 -5.99
C LEU A 91 6.83 -3.85 -6.32
N SER A 92 7.75 -3.53 -7.24
CA SER A 92 8.80 -4.45 -7.66
C SER A 92 9.96 -4.57 -6.68
N GLN A 93 10.52 -3.44 -6.24
CA GLN A 93 11.74 -3.38 -5.42
C GLN A 93 11.45 -3.10 -3.95
N GLY A 94 10.29 -2.53 -3.65
CA GLY A 94 9.88 -2.14 -2.31
C GLY A 94 10.05 -0.66 -2.10
N CYS A 95 9.67 -0.21 -0.91
CA CYS A 95 9.97 1.15 -0.50
C CYS A 95 11.49 1.27 -0.28
N SER A 96 12.23 1.59 -1.33
CA SER A 96 13.60 2.05 -1.22
C SER A 96 13.58 3.47 -0.68
N TRP A 97 14.29 3.71 0.43
CA TRP A 97 14.62 5.06 0.87
C TRP A 97 15.56 5.68 -0.17
N VAL A 98 14.99 6.21 -1.24
CA VAL A 98 15.68 7.14 -2.12
C VAL A 98 15.59 8.48 -1.40
N GLY A 99 16.75 9.08 -1.11
CA GLY A 99 16.87 10.31 -0.33
C GLY A 99 16.07 11.50 -0.90
N PRO A 100 16.28 12.70 -0.33
CA PRO A 100 15.24 13.61 0.13
C PRO A 100 14.28 14.06 -0.98
N VAL A 101 13.33 13.23 -1.35
CA VAL A 101 12.13 13.69 -2.05
C VAL A 101 11.01 13.72 -1.02
N HIS A 102 11.02 14.79 -0.24
CA HIS A 102 9.88 15.20 0.56
C HIS A 102 8.66 15.31 -0.34
N TYR A 103 7.69 14.40 -0.17
CA TYR A 103 6.27 14.74 -0.24
C TYR A 103 5.55 13.89 0.80
N ALA A 104 5.23 14.55 1.92
CA ALA A 104 4.20 14.20 2.89
C ALA A 104 4.17 12.74 3.37
N ILE A 105 4.96 12.45 4.41
CA ILE A 105 4.34 11.85 5.60
C ILE A 105 3.48 12.99 6.17
N SER A 106 2.31 13.23 5.58
CA SER A 106 1.35 14.15 6.20
C SER A 106 1.02 13.54 7.55
N GLU A 107 1.04 14.38 8.56
CA GLU A 107 0.81 14.15 9.98
C GLU A 107 -0.54 13.43 10.21
N LEU A 108 -0.57 12.12 9.96
CA LEU A 108 -1.71 11.27 10.25
C LEU A 108 -1.35 10.51 11.51
N GLU A 109 -2.15 10.70 12.57
CA GLU A 109 -1.91 10.05 13.85
C GLU A 109 -1.80 8.54 13.65
N PRO A 110 -0.64 7.96 13.96
CA PRO A 110 -0.42 6.55 13.72
C PRO A 110 -1.28 5.75 14.70
N GLN A 111 -1.99 4.73 14.19
CA GLN A 111 -2.83 3.86 15.02
C GLN A 111 -2.11 2.53 15.30
N PRO A 112 -2.20 2.02 16.55
CA PRO A 112 -1.59 0.73 16.90
C PRO A 112 -2.28 -0.41 16.16
N VAL A 113 -1.49 -1.42 15.77
CA VAL A 113 -1.95 -2.69 15.19
C VAL A 113 -2.24 -3.70 16.28
#